data_AF-A0AAU0F229-F1
#
_entry.id   AF-A0AAU0F229-F1
#
_cell.length_a   1.000
_cell.length_b   1.000
_cell.length_c   1.000
_cell.angle_alpha   90.00
_cell.angle_beta   90.00
_cell.angle_gamma   90.00
#
_symmetry.space_group_name_H-M   'P 1'
#
loop_
_entity.id
_entity.type
_entity.pdbx_description
1 polymer ?
#
loop_
_entity_poly.entity_id
_entity_poly.type
_entity_poly.pdbx_seq_one_letter_code
_entity_poly.pdbx_strand_id
1 'polypeptide(L)'
;MRKTYLSNEQILQDYGALFINLSKETELSQEMAEYGYDAEKIAIGKKLYDKANEQYLKNKKEIADETAVALDYRKKLEQLTQVYANHRKRAKVVFKDQDEVLKKLHIKGTPPRNRAELIKEIEIFYTEFNNDETLLNAVKVMKIQAEQVTTQLEQVEKVQAAYASYLQEKGENQQATKDKNQAFAELEKWVRELYTVGKIALEDKPQLLESIAKFIRS
;
A
#
# COMPACT_ATOMS: atom_id res chain seq x y z
N MET A 1 -0.43 12.26 31.15
CA MET A 1 -1.45 12.50 30.10
C MET A 1 -1.09 11.66 28.88
N ARG A 2 -2.02 10.84 28.38
CA ARG A 2 -1.84 10.15 27.09
C ARG A 2 -1.86 11.24 25.99
N LYS A 3 -0.83 11.31 25.14
CA LYS A 3 -0.94 12.08 23.89
C LYS A 3 -1.99 11.38 23.03
N THR A 4 -3.18 11.95 22.96
CA THR A 4 -4.18 11.56 21.96
C THR A 4 -3.64 12.03 20.62
N TYR A 5 -3.34 11.11 19.71
CA TYR A 5 -3.01 11.45 18.34
C TYR A 5 -4.32 11.57 17.56
N LEU A 6 -4.58 12.75 16.99
CA LEU A 6 -5.70 12.93 16.06
C LEU A 6 -5.47 12.11 14.80
N SER A 7 -6.55 11.58 14.22
CA SER A 7 -6.48 11.00 12.87
C SER A 7 -6.32 12.09 11.82
N ASN A 8 -5.78 11.75 10.65
CA ASN A 8 -5.70 12.67 9.51
C ASN A 8 -7.10 13.21 9.15
N GLU A 9 -8.14 12.38 9.23
CA GLU A 9 -9.54 12.75 9.02
C GLU A 9 -9.99 13.83 10.01
N GLN A 10 -9.70 13.64 11.30
CA GLN A 10 -10.07 14.61 12.34
C GLN A 10 -9.31 15.93 12.17
N ILE A 11 -8.01 15.87 11.86
CA ILE A 11 -7.18 17.04 11.55
C ILE A 11 -7.78 17.82 10.36
N LEU A 12 -8.15 17.14 9.28
CA LEU A 12 -8.75 17.80 8.11
C LEU A 12 -10.10 18.43 8.45
N GLN A 13 -10.94 17.75 9.22
CA GLN A 13 -12.22 18.33 9.66
C GLN A 13 -12.02 19.59 10.49
N ASP A 14 -11.15 19.52 11.50
CA ASP A 14 -10.90 20.61 12.44
C ASP A 14 -10.24 21.81 11.77
N TYR A 15 -9.20 21.56 10.96
CA TYR A 15 -8.50 22.64 10.27
C TYR A 15 -9.33 23.21 9.12
N GLY A 16 -10.20 22.41 8.49
CA GLY A 16 -11.18 22.90 7.52
C GLY A 16 -12.12 23.95 8.15
N ALA A 17 -12.65 23.67 9.35
CA ALA A 17 -13.47 24.61 10.09
C ALA A 17 -12.71 25.88 10.50
N LEU A 18 -11.44 25.73 10.94
CA LEU A 18 -10.56 26.86 11.25
C LEU A 18 -10.41 27.81 10.05
N PHE A 19 -10.07 27.28 8.87
CA PHE A 19 -9.89 28.12 7.68
C PHE A 19 -11.20 28.78 7.21
N ILE A 20 -12.35 28.10 7.34
CA ILE A 20 -13.67 28.69 7.08
C ILE A 20 -13.93 29.90 8.00
N ASN A 21 -13.51 29.84 9.26
CA ASN A 21 -13.71 30.93 10.21
C ASN A 21 -12.74 32.09 9.94
N LEU A 22 -11.47 31.81 9.68
CA LEU A 22 -10.45 32.82 9.37
C LEU A 22 -10.73 33.56 8.05
N SER A 23 -11.38 32.91 7.08
CA SER A 23 -11.71 33.53 5.79
C SER A 23 -12.93 34.46 5.83
N LYS A 24 -13.67 34.52 6.95
CA LYS A 24 -14.80 35.44 7.09
C LYS A 24 -14.28 36.80 7.57
N GLU A 25 -14.79 37.88 6.99
CA GLU A 25 -14.55 39.24 7.49
C GLU A 25 -15.24 39.41 8.84
N THR A 26 -14.50 39.12 9.91
CA THR A 26 -14.99 39.05 11.29
C THR A 26 -14.00 39.74 12.20
N GLU A 27 -14.43 40.03 13.42
CA GLU A 27 -13.53 40.55 14.46
C GLU A 27 -12.28 39.67 14.61
N LEU A 28 -12.43 38.33 14.51
CA LEU A 28 -11.29 37.41 14.54
C LEU A 28 -10.26 37.69 13.44
N SER A 29 -10.68 37.87 12.19
CA SER A 29 -9.74 38.08 11.09
C SER A 29 -9.11 39.48 11.12
N GLN A 30 -9.82 40.47 11.64
CA GLN A 30 -9.28 41.82 11.88
C GLN A 30 -8.16 41.79 12.93
N GLU A 31 -8.41 41.18 14.10
CA GLU A 31 -7.41 41.05 15.17
C GLU A 31 -6.18 40.26 14.71
N MET A 32 -6.38 39.15 13.99
CA MET A 32 -5.26 38.33 13.49
C MET A 32 -4.42 39.08 12.44
N ALA A 33 -5.04 39.97 11.64
CA ALA A 33 -4.33 40.74 10.62
C ALA A 33 -3.32 41.73 11.22
N GLU A 34 -3.62 42.34 12.38
CA GLU A 34 -2.69 43.24 13.08
C GLU A 34 -1.39 42.55 13.50
N TYR A 35 -1.42 41.22 13.65
CA TYR A 35 -0.28 40.38 14.02
C TYR A 35 0.33 39.63 12.82
N GLY A 36 0.05 40.08 11.60
CA GLY A 36 0.65 39.55 10.36
C GLY A 36 -0.01 38.28 9.82
N TYR A 37 -1.22 37.94 10.29
CA TYR A 37 -2.07 36.90 9.71
C TYR A 37 -3.22 37.53 8.90
N ASP A 38 -2.84 38.36 7.93
CA ASP A 38 -3.75 38.94 6.95
C ASP A 38 -4.29 37.90 5.95
N ALA A 39 -5.16 38.34 5.04
CA ALA A 39 -5.76 37.48 4.03
C ALA A 39 -4.72 36.72 3.19
N GLU A 40 -3.56 37.32 2.89
CA GLU A 40 -2.49 36.67 2.13
C GLU A 40 -1.85 35.55 2.93
N LYS A 41 -1.52 35.80 4.20
CA LYS A 41 -0.94 34.79 5.09
C LYS A 41 -1.90 33.64 5.36
N ILE A 42 -3.20 33.92 5.54
CA ILE A 42 -4.24 32.90 5.67
C ILE A 42 -4.38 32.07 4.39
N ALA A 43 -4.28 32.69 3.22
CA ALA A 43 -4.30 31.99 1.94
C ALA A 43 -3.11 31.02 1.79
N ILE A 44 -1.94 31.35 2.31
CA ILE A 44 -0.78 30.43 2.36
C ILE A 44 -1.12 29.19 3.20
N GLY A 45 -1.67 29.39 4.41
CA GLY A 45 -2.10 28.27 5.26
C GLY A 45 -3.16 27.40 4.58
N LYS A 46 -4.13 28.03 3.90
CA LYS A 46 -5.19 27.33 3.17
C LYS A 46 -4.63 26.46 2.04
N LYS A 47 -3.60 26.93 1.32
CA LYS A 47 -2.89 26.11 0.32
C LYS A 47 -2.22 24.88 0.94
N LEU A 48 -1.64 25.00 2.14
CA LEU A 48 -1.09 23.84 2.86
C LEU A 48 -2.18 22.84 3.25
N TYR A 49 -3.34 23.33 3.69
CA TYR A 49 -4.51 22.50 3.98
C TYR A 49 -4.99 21.74 2.74
N ASP A 50 -5.14 22.44 1.61
CA ASP A 50 -5.60 21.82 0.36
C ASP A 50 -4.63 20.76 -0.13
N LYS A 51 -3.31 21.03 -0.05
CA LYS A 51 -2.26 20.06 -0.35
C LYS A 51 -2.34 18.84 0.57
N ALA A 52 -2.52 19.04 1.88
CA ALA A 52 -2.64 17.92 2.82
C ALA A 52 -3.87 17.04 2.52
N ASN A 53 -5.00 17.67 2.20
CA ASN A 53 -6.21 16.96 1.80
C ASN A 53 -6.02 16.17 0.50
N GLU A 54 -5.41 16.77 -0.52
CA GLU A 54 -5.07 16.12 -1.79
C GLU A 54 -4.17 14.89 -1.58
N GLN A 55 -3.08 15.05 -0.82
CA GLN A 55 -2.15 13.95 -0.55
C GLN A 55 -2.78 12.84 0.31
N TYR A 56 -3.70 13.19 1.20
CA TYR A 56 -4.47 12.22 1.96
C TYR A 56 -5.41 11.39 1.06
N LEU A 57 -6.15 12.03 0.16
CA LEU A 57 -7.00 11.34 -0.81
C LEU A 57 -6.17 10.45 -1.75
N LYS A 58 -5.03 10.94 -2.23
CA LYS A 58 -4.09 10.14 -3.01
C LYS A 58 -3.62 8.92 -2.23
N ASN A 59 -3.16 9.08 -0.98
CA ASN A 59 -2.73 7.96 -0.15
C ASN A 59 -3.85 6.92 0.08
N LYS A 60 -5.11 7.33 0.28
CA LYS A 60 -6.23 6.38 0.38
C LYS A 60 -6.40 5.57 -0.89
N LYS A 61 -6.25 6.20 -2.06
CA LYS A 61 -6.31 5.51 -3.35
C LYS A 61 -5.17 4.50 -3.47
N GLU A 62 -3.93 4.90 -3.25
CA GLU A 62 -2.77 4.00 -3.36
C GLU A 62 -2.86 2.80 -2.39
N ILE A 63 -3.42 2.99 -1.19
CA ILE A 63 -3.67 1.88 -0.25
C ILE A 63 -4.67 0.88 -0.83
N ALA A 64 -5.73 1.37 -1.47
CA ALA A 64 -6.74 0.52 -2.09
C ALA A 64 -6.16 -0.25 -3.30
N ASP A 65 -5.36 0.44 -4.12
CA ASP A 65 -4.71 -0.12 -5.31
C ASP A 65 -3.68 -1.21 -4.91
N GLU A 66 -2.78 -0.94 -3.93
CA GLU A 66 -1.85 -1.95 -3.39
C GLU A 66 -2.62 -3.16 -2.84
N THR A 67 -3.71 -2.93 -2.10
CA THR A 67 -4.51 -4.01 -1.51
C THR A 67 -5.10 -4.92 -2.60
N ALA A 68 -5.63 -4.33 -3.67
CA ALA A 68 -6.23 -5.07 -4.77
C ALA A 68 -5.19 -5.96 -5.48
N VAL A 69 -4.03 -5.40 -5.85
CA VAL A 69 -2.97 -6.16 -6.55
C VAL A 69 -2.30 -7.19 -5.65
N ALA A 70 -2.16 -6.93 -4.34
CA ALA A 70 -1.63 -7.89 -3.39
C ALA A 70 -2.54 -9.12 -3.25
N LEU A 71 -3.86 -8.90 -3.24
CA LEU A 71 -4.84 -9.97 -3.17
C LEU A 71 -4.85 -10.80 -4.46
N ASP A 72 -4.77 -10.15 -5.62
CA ASP A 72 -4.66 -10.81 -6.91
C ASP A 72 -3.39 -11.68 -7.02
N TYR A 73 -2.21 -11.13 -6.67
CA TYR A 73 -0.95 -11.88 -6.62
C TYR A 73 -1.07 -13.10 -5.69
N ARG A 74 -1.60 -12.93 -4.48
CA ARG A 74 -1.79 -14.02 -3.52
C ARG A 74 -2.67 -15.12 -4.09
N LYS A 75 -3.80 -14.77 -4.70
CA LYS A 75 -4.74 -15.72 -5.29
C LYS A 75 -4.10 -16.51 -6.43
N LYS A 76 -3.40 -15.83 -7.35
CA LYS A 76 -2.70 -16.47 -8.47
C LYS A 76 -1.60 -17.43 -7.98
N LEU A 77 -0.84 -17.04 -6.95
CA LEU A 77 0.19 -17.88 -6.35
C LEU A 77 -0.41 -19.11 -5.65
N GLU A 78 -1.51 -18.94 -4.91
CA GLU A 78 -2.21 -20.04 -4.26
C GLU A 78 -2.72 -21.07 -5.27
N GLN A 79 -3.33 -20.61 -6.37
CA GLN A 79 -3.80 -21.47 -7.45
C GLN A 79 -2.64 -22.26 -8.10
N LEU A 80 -1.54 -21.58 -8.44
CA LEU A 80 -0.34 -22.20 -9.00
C LEU A 80 0.23 -23.28 -8.05
N THR A 81 0.41 -22.93 -6.78
CA THR A 81 1.03 -23.81 -5.80
C THR A 81 0.15 -25.01 -5.43
N GLN A 82 -1.17 -24.86 -5.44
CA GLN A 82 -2.11 -25.95 -5.21
C GLN A 82 -2.04 -27.01 -6.33
N VAL A 83 -2.01 -26.58 -7.59
CA VAL A 83 -1.88 -27.50 -8.73
C VAL A 83 -0.51 -28.17 -8.72
N TYR A 84 0.55 -27.38 -8.51
CA TYR A 84 1.91 -27.90 -8.38
C TYR A 84 2.03 -28.95 -7.26
N ALA A 85 1.49 -28.70 -6.07
CA ALA A 85 1.57 -29.65 -4.96
C ALA A 85 0.98 -31.03 -5.34
N ASN A 86 -0.14 -31.03 -6.05
CA ASN A 86 -0.78 -32.25 -6.54
C ASN A 86 0.06 -32.93 -7.63
N HIS A 87 0.55 -32.17 -8.62
CA HIS A 87 1.36 -32.70 -9.72
C HIS A 87 2.70 -33.24 -9.22
N ARG A 88 3.37 -32.51 -8.33
CA ARG A 88 4.59 -32.92 -7.65
C ARG A 88 4.41 -34.25 -6.92
N LYS A 89 3.34 -34.39 -6.13
CA LYS A 89 3.05 -35.66 -5.41
C LYS A 89 2.92 -36.83 -6.39
N ARG A 90 2.23 -36.62 -7.50
CA ARG A 90 2.03 -37.63 -8.56
C ARG A 90 3.33 -37.98 -9.27
N ALA A 91 4.13 -36.98 -9.67
CA ALA A 91 5.43 -37.17 -10.30
C ALA A 91 6.41 -37.93 -9.39
N LYS A 92 6.45 -37.60 -8.08
CA LYS A 92 7.27 -38.33 -7.11
C LYS A 92 6.91 -39.82 -7.00
N VAL A 93 5.64 -40.19 -7.23
CA VAL A 93 5.23 -41.60 -7.25
C VAL A 93 5.74 -42.30 -8.52
N VAL A 94 5.64 -41.64 -9.68
CA VAL A 94 6.10 -42.18 -10.97
C VAL A 94 7.60 -42.40 -10.98
N PHE A 95 8.37 -41.43 -10.46
CA PHE A 95 9.83 -41.42 -10.52
C PHE A 95 10.50 -41.83 -9.20
N LYS A 96 9.80 -42.54 -8.32
CA LYS A 96 10.26 -42.83 -6.95
C LYS A 96 11.65 -43.50 -6.87
N ASP A 97 12.00 -44.31 -7.87
CA ASP A 97 13.26 -45.07 -7.95
C ASP A 97 14.27 -44.43 -8.92
N GLN A 98 13.96 -43.25 -9.47
CA GLN A 98 14.77 -42.55 -10.48
C GLN A 98 15.34 -41.25 -9.89
N ASP A 99 16.38 -41.36 -9.05
CA ASP A 99 16.93 -40.22 -8.29
C ASP A 99 17.36 -39.05 -9.18
N GLU A 100 17.99 -39.34 -10.31
CA GLU A 100 18.43 -38.32 -11.27
C GLU A 100 17.25 -37.58 -11.91
N VAL A 101 16.12 -38.26 -12.14
CA VAL A 101 14.89 -37.62 -12.64
C VAL A 101 14.27 -36.75 -11.56
N LEU A 102 14.24 -37.19 -10.30
CA LEU A 102 13.74 -36.37 -9.19
C LEU A 102 14.57 -35.09 -8.98
N LYS A 103 15.89 -35.17 -9.18
CA LYS A 103 16.79 -34.00 -9.17
C LYS A 103 16.53 -33.08 -10.36
N LYS A 104 16.49 -33.63 -11.59
CA LYS A 104 16.21 -32.90 -12.84
C LYS A 104 14.90 -32.12 -12.74
N LEU A 105 13.85 -32.73 -12.18
CA LEU A 105 12.54 -32.12 -11.98
C LEU A 105 12.46 -31.16 -10.76
N HIS A 106 13.52 -31.00 -9.97
CA HIS A 106 13.52 -30.21 -8.73
C HIS A 106 12.43 -30.64 -7.72
N ILE A 107 12.17 -31.95 -7.62
CA ILE A 107 11.16 -32.52 -6.70
C ILE A 107 11.76 -33.49 -5.67
N LYS A 108 13.09 -33.64 -5.65
CA LYS A 108 13.80 -34.33 -4.58
C LYS A 108 13.70 -33.52 -3.28
N GLY A 109 13.30 -34.17 -2.19
CA GLY A 109 13.13 -33.51 -0.89
C GLY A 109 11.83 -32.72 -0.73
N THR A 110 11.91 -31.60 0.00
CA THR A 110 10.79 -30.74 0.42
C THR A 110 10.82 -29.42 -0.37
N PRO A 111 9.67 -28.88 -0.82
CA PRO A 111 9.64 -27.58 -1.47
C PRO A 111 10.17 -26.46 -0.56
N PRO A 112 10.80 -25.42 -1.13
CA PRO A 112 11.32 -24.29 -0.39
C PRO A 112 10.17 -23.48 0.23
N ARG A 113 10.47 -22.87 1.39
CA ARG A 113 9.54 -21.92 2.04
C ARG A 113 9.56 -20.54 1.40
N ASN A 114 10.67 -20.19 0.75
CA ASN A 114 10.81 -18.94 0.03
C ASN A 114 9.95 -18.98 -1.24
N ARG A 115 9.13 -17.95 -1.46
CA ARG A 115 8.20 -17.88 -2.60
C ARG A 115 8.92 -17.78 -3.94
N ALA A 116 10.03 -17.05 -4.02
CA ALA A 116 10.78 -16.88 -5.26
C ALA A 116 11.43 -18.21 -5.67
N GLU A 117 12.06 -18.91 -4.71
CA GLU A 117 12.61 -20.25 -4.92
C GLU A 117 11.51 -21.23 -5.33
N LEU A 118 10.34 -21.19 -4.66
CA LEU A 118 9.22 -22.07 -4.99
C LEU A 118 8.70 -21.83 -6.41
N ILE A 119 8.48 -20.57 -6.81
CA ILE A 119 8.06 -20.24 -8.18
C ILE A 119 9.10 -20.74 -9.19
N LYS A 120 10.40 -20.62 -8.86
CA LYS A 120 11.45 -21.09 -9.77
C LYS A 120 11.48 -22.62 -9.90
N GLU A 121 11.28 -23.35 -8.80
CA GLU A 121 11.15 -24.82 -8.87
C GLU A 121 9.90 -25.25 -9.67
N ILE A 122 8.79 -24.52 -9.53
CA ILE A 122 7.56 -24.78 -10.28
C ILE A 122 7.80 -24.59 -11.78
N GLU A 123 8.45 -23.49 -12.15
CA GLU A 123 8.84 -23.20 -13.53
C GLU A 123 9.70 -24.34 -14.10
N ILE A 124 10.80 -24.71 -13.43
CA ILE A 124 11.68 -25.80 -13.85
C ILE A 124 10.89 -27.11 -14.02
N PHE A 125 10.08 -27.48 -13.03
CA PHE A 125 9.29 -28.71 -13.06
C PHE A 125 8.40 -28.81 -14.30
N TYR A 126 7.71 -27.73 -14.67
CA TYR A 126 6.85 -27.73 -15.85
C TYR A 126 7.63 -27.57 -17.16
N THR A 127 8.73 -26.82 -17.18
CA THR A 127 9.62 -26.71 -18.34
C THR A 127 10.23 -28.06 -18.71
N GLU A 128 10.68 -28.85 -17.72
CA GLU A 128 11.21 -30.18 -17.96
C GLU A 128 10.15 -31.13 -18.58
N PHE A 129 8.90 -31.08 -18.11
CA PHE A 129 7.83 -31.85 -18.75
C PHE A 129 7.47 -31.34 -20.15
N ASN A 130 7.59 -30.04 -20.40
CA ASN A 130 7.30 -29.46 -21.70
C ASN A 130 8.37 -29.83 -22.75
N ASN A 131 9.61 -29.98 -22.31
CA ASN A 131 10.77 -30.19 -23.20
C ASN A 131 11.17 -31.67 -23.35
N ASP A 132 10.67 -32.57 -22.49
CA ASP A 132 11.02 -33.98 -22.47
C ASP A 132 9.75 -34.85 -22.59
N GLU A 133 9.44 -35.28 -23.82
CA GLU A 133 8.28 -36.13 -24.09
C GLU A 133 8.33 -37.47 -23.33
N THR A 134 9.52 -37.98 -23.01
CA THR A 134 9.67 -39.22 -22.24
C THR A 134 9.17 -39.01 -20.81
N LEU A 135 9.57 -37.91 -20.17
CA LEU A 135 9.09 -37.54 -18.84
C LEU A 135 7.59 -37.28 -18.85
N LEU A 136 7.09 -36.54 -19.84
CA LEU A 136 5.67 -36.24 -19.95
C LEU A 136 4.83 -37.51 -20.14
N ASN A 137 5.26 -38.42 -21.03
CA ASN A 137 4.57 -39.68 -21.27
C ASN A 137 4.52 -40.56 -20.01
N ALA A 138 5.60 -40.58 -19.21
CA ALA A 138 5.64 -41.35 -17.97
C ALA A 138 4.59 -40.88 -16.94
N VAL A 139 4.28 -39.58 -16.88
CA VAL A 139 3.32 -39.03 -15.90
C VAL A 139 1.86 -39.04 -16.35
N LYS A 140 1.56 -39.37 -17.61
CA LYS A 140 0.18 -39.49 -18.12
C LYS A 140 -0.67 -40.49 -17.32
N VAL A 141 -0.06 -41.57 -16.83
CA VAL A 141 -0.75 -42.57 -15.98
C VAL A 141 -1.29 -41.95 -14.68
N MET A 142 -0.69 -40.86 -14.21
CA MET A 142 -1.13 -40.09 -13.05
C MET A 142 -1.99 -38.87 -13.42
N LYS A 143 -2.52 -38.83 -14.64
CA LYS A 143 -3.40 -37.75 -15.14
C LYS A 143 -2.74 -36.37 -15.09
N ILE A 144 -1.46 -36.30 -15.47
CA ILE A 144 -0.78 -35.04 -15.81
C ILE A 144 -0.67 -35.01 -17.34
N GLN A 145 -1.35 -34.06 -17.97
CA GLN A 145 -1.44 -33.93 -19.43
C GLN A 145 -0.66 -32.71 -19.94
N ALA A 146 -0.28 -32.72 -21.23
CA ALA A 146 0.44 -31.63 -21.89
C ALA A 146 -0.28 -30.28 -21.72
N GLU A 147 -1.60 -30.25 -21.94
CA GLU A 147 -2.46 -29.08 -21.73
C GLU A 147 -2.26 -28.44 -20.35
N GLN A 148 -2.16 -29.28 -19.31
CA GLN A 148 -1.99 -28.80 -17.93
C GLN A 148 -0.58 -28.30 -17.69
N VAL A 149 0.44 -28.86 -18.36
CA VAL A 149 1.81 -28.34 -18.28
C VAL A 149 1.87 -26.94 -18.88
N THR A 150 1.34 -26.76 -20.09
CA THR A 150 1.27 -25.45 -20.77
C THR A 150 0.48 -24.44 -19.94
N THR A 151 -0.70 -24.83 -19.44
CA THR A 151 -1.51 -23.96 -18.56
C THR A 151 -0.75 -23.50 -17.31
N GLN A 152 0.07 -24.37 -16.72
CA GLN A 152 0.84 -24.02 -15.53
C GLN A 152 2.05 -23.13 -15.84
N LEU A 153 2.69 -23.29 -17.01
CA LEU A 153 3.72 -22.35 -17.47
C LEU A 153 3.14 -20.94 -17.68
N GLU A 154 1.98 -20.82 -18.33
CA GLU A 154 1.27 -19.54 -18.43
C GLU A 154 0.90 -18.96 -17.05
N GLN A 155 0.54 -19.83 -16.10
CA GLN A 155 0.22 -19.39 -14.74
C GLN A 155 1.46 -18.89 -13.99
N VAL A 156 2.64 -19.45 -14.24
CA VAL A 156 3.93 -18.93 -13.73
C VAL A 156 4.14 -17.50 -14.23
N GLU A 157 3.99 -17.25 -15.53
CA GLU A 157 4.12 -15.90 -16.11
C GLU A 157 3.11 -14.93 -15.50
N LYS A 158 1.84 -15.34 -15.34
CA LYS A 158 0.79 -14.55 -14.68
C LYS A 158 1.13 -14.21 -13.23
N VAL A 159 1.73 -15.13 -12.48
CA VAL A 159 2.18 -14.89 -11.10
C VAL A 159 3.34 -13.91 -11.06
N GLN A 160 4.31 -14.04 -11.97
CA GLN A 160 5.46 -13.14 -12.06
C GLN A 160 5.02 -11.72 -12.43
N ALA A 161 4.10 -11.57 -13.40
CA ALA A 161 3.52 -10.29 -13.77
C ALA A 161 2.75 -9.66 -12.60
N ALA A 162 1.90 -10.43 -11.91
CA ALA A 162 1.16 -9.93 -10.75
C ALA A 162 2.09 -9.51 -9.59
N TYR A 163 3.20 -10.21 -9.40
CA TYR A 163 4.21 -9.81 -8.42
C TYR A 163 4.89 -8.49 -8.77
N ALA A 164 5.23 -8.28 -10.06
CA ALA A 164 5.79 -7.03 -10.53
C ALA A 164 4.83 -5.85 -10.31
N SER A 165 3.54 -6.02 -10.65
CA SER A 165 2.51 -5.03 -10.36
C SER A 165 2.39 -4.73 -8.86
N TYR A 166 2.40 -5.77 -8.01
CA TYR A 166 2.39 -5.57 -6.56
C TYR A 166 3.59 -4.76 -6.06
N LEU A 167 4.80 -5.01 -6.57
CA LEU A 167 5.98 -4.23 -6.18
C LEU A 167 5.89 -2.77 -6.62
N GLN A 168 5.32 -2.50 -7.79
CA GLN A 168 5.09 -1.15 -8.27
C GLN A 168 4.13 -0.39 -7.35
N GLU A 169 2.92 -0.92 -7.14
CA GLU A 169 1.89 -0.30 -6.29
C GLU A 169 2.36 -0.09 -4.85
N LYS A 170 3.13 -1.04 -4.31
CA LYS A 170 3.77 -0.90 -3.00
C LYS A 170 4.72 0.29 -2.94
N GLY A 171 5.50 0.52 -4.01
CA GLY A 171 6.38 1.68 -4.11
C GLY A 171 5.59 2.99 -4.17
N GLU A 172 4.52 3.02 -4.96
CA GLU A 172 3.63 4.17 -5.11
C GLU A 172 2.94 4.52 -3.77
N ASN A 173 2.45 3.52 -3.04
CA ASN A 173 1.88 3.71 -1.71
C ASN A 173 2.89 4.20 -0.66
N GLN A 174 4.14 3.72 -0.70
CA GLN A 174 5.20 4.22 0.18
C GLN A 174 5.49 5.70 -0.08
N GLN A 175 5.56 6.09 -1.35
CA GLN A 175 5.77 7.49 -1.73
C GLN A 175 4.58 8.36 -1.32
N ALA A 176 3.34 7.94 -1.59
CA ALA A 176 2.14 8.67 -1.16
C ALA A 176 2.03 8.78 0.36
N THR A 177 2.45 7.78 1.12
CA THR A 177 2.51 7.84 2.59
C THR A 177 3.49 8.91 3.06
N LYS A 178 4.67 8.98 2.43
CA LYS A 178 5.68 10.01 2.73
C LYS A 178 5.17 11.41 2.40
N ASP A 179 4.60 11.60 1.21
CA ASP A 179 4.10 12.89 0.73
C ASP A 179 2.94 13.39 1.60
N LYS A 180 2.01 12.51 1.97
CA LYS A 180 0.96 12.82 2.95
C LYS A 180 1.55 13.24 4.29
N ASN A 181 2.45 12.46 4.86
CA ASN A 181 3.01 12.78 6.19
C ASN A 181 3.75 14.12 6.18
N GLN A 182 4.48 14.43 5.10
CA GLN A 182 5.12 15.72 4.92
C GLN A 182 4.09 16.86 4.84
N ALA A 183 3.03 16.71 4.04
CA ALA A 183 2.01 17.74 3.89
C ALA A 183 1.28 18.03 5.22
N PHE A 184 0.97 17.00 6.02
CA PHE A 184 0.40 17.18 7.36
C PHE A 184 1.36 17.86 8.32
N ALA A 185 2.66 17.51 8.28
CA ALA A 185 3.66 18.16 9.13
C ALA A 185 3.81 19.66 8.80
N GLU A 186 3.82 20.01 7.51
CA GLU A 186 3.84 21.41 7.04
C GLU A 186 2.60 22.18 7.52
N LEU A 187 1.42 21.58 7.38
CA LEU A 187 0.15 22.15 7.82
C LEU A 187 0.08 22.34 9.34
N GLU A 188 0.38 21.30 10.11
CA GLU A 188 0.37 21.36 11.58
C GLU A 188 1.36 22.40 12.11
N LYS A 189 2.54 22.51 11.49
CA LYS A 189 3.52 23.54 11.86
C LYS A 189 2.91 24.93 11.69
N TRP A 190 2.32 25.19 10.53
CA TRP A 190 1.68 26.48 10.25
C TRP A 190 0.53 26.79 11.23
N VAL A 191 -0.33 25.81 11.53
CA VAL A 191 -1.45 25.98 12.47
C VAL A 191 -0.95 26.21 13.91
N ARG A 192 0.14 25.56 14.33
CA ARG A 192 0.76 25.81 15.65
C ARG A 192 1.33 27.22 15.77
N GLU A 193 1.95 27.73 14.71
CA GLU A 193 2.44 29.11 14.65
C GLU A 193 1.27 30.10 14.72
N LEU A 194 0.23 29.90 13.90
CA LEU A 194 -1.00 30.69 13.93
C LEU A 194 -1.59 30.77 15.34
N TYR A 195 -1.68 29.65 16.04
CA TYR A 195 -2.25 29.61 17.38
C TYR A 195 -1.38 30.27 18.44
N THR A 196 -0.06 30.15 18.31
CA THR A 196 0.87 30.87 19.19
C THR A 196 0.66 32.37 19.09
N VAL A 197 0.49 32.88 17.87
CA VAL A 197 0.20 34.30 17.64
C VAL A 197 -1.22 34.65 18.07
N GLY A 198 -2.21 33.82 17.75
CA GLY A 198 -3.61 34.04 18.14
C GLY A 198 -3.82 34.10 19.66
N LYS A 199 -3.03 33.37 20.45
CA LYS A 199 -3.03 33.51 21.92
C LYS A 199 -2.66 34.90 22.41
N ILE A 200 -1.76 35.58 21.70
CA ILE A 200 -1.31 36.93 22.03
C ILE A 200 -2.33 37.93 21.48
N ALA A 201 -2.70 37.79 20.21
CA ALA A 201 -3.64 38.69 19.53
C ALA A 201 -5.02 38.72 20.21
N LEU A 202 -5.45 37.63 20.83
CA LEU A 202 -6.78 37.47 21.42
C LEU A 202 -6.74 37.31 22.95
N GLU A 203 -5.67 37.77 23.60
CA GLU A 203 -5.49 37.65 25.07
C GLU A 203 -6.69 38.23 25.83
N ASP A 204 -7.16 39.41 25.42
CA ASP A 204 -8.34 40.07 26.00
C ASP A 204 -9.68 39.60 25.42
N LYS A 205 -9.65 38.67 24.45
CA LYS A 205 -10.84 38.17 23.71
C LYS A 205 -10.97 36.63 23.83
N PRO A 206 -11.22 36.09 25.03
CA PRO A 206 -11.13 34.65 25.31
C PRO A 206 -12.10 33.79 24.49
N GLN A 207 -13.29 34.31 24.16
CA GLN A 207 -14.27 33.60 23.32
C GLN A 207 -13.78 33.45 21.86
N LEU A 208 -13.11 34.47 21.32
CA LEU A 208 -12.50 34.38 19.99
C LEU A 208 -11.31 33.42 20.01
N LEU A 209 -10.51 33.44 21.07
CA LEU A 209 -9.41 32.49 21.24
C LEU A 209 -9.89 31.03 21.31
N GLU A 210 -11.00 30.76 22.00
CA GLU A 210 -11.60 29.43 22.07
C GLU A 210 -12.00 28.90 20.68
N SER A 211 -12.48 29.79 19.80
CA SER A 211 -12.83 29.45 18.42
C SER A 211 -11.66 28.95 17.58
N ILE A 212 -10.40 29.25 17.96
CA ILE A 212 -9.18 28.69 17.34
C ILE A 212 -8.63 27.52 18.18
N ALA A 213 -8.61 27.67 19.51
CA ALA A 213 -7.99 26.73 20.44
C ALA A 213 -8.65 25.35 20.43
N LYS A 214 -9.96 25.29 20.14
CA LYS A 214 -10.72 24.05 20.04
C LYS A 214 -10.08 23.06 19.06
N PHE A 215 -9.44 23.56 18.01
CA PHE A 215 -8.86 22.73 16.95
C PHE A 215 -7.44 22.21 17.26
N ILE A 216 -6.82 22.62 18.37
CA ILE A 216 -5.42 22.26 18.72
C ILE A 216 -5.34 21.44 20.02
N ARG A 217 -6.36 21.53 20.87
CA ARG A 217 -6.45 20.79 22.14
C ARG A 217 -7.20 19.45 22.03
N SER A 218 -7.86 19.20 20.90
CA SER A 218 -8.55 17.94 20.61
C SER A 218 -7.59 16.84 20.18
#